data_AF-A0A6P8BWI7-F1
#
_entry.id   AF-A0A6P8BWI7-F1
#
_cell.length_a   1.000
_cell.length_b   1.000
_cell.length_c   1.000
_cell.angle_alpha   90.00
_cell.angle_beta   90.00
_cell.angle_gamma   90.00
#
_symmetry.space_group_name_H-M   'P 1'
#
loop_
_entity.id
_entity.type
_entity.pdbx_description
1 polymer ?
#
loop_
_entity_poly.entity_id
_entity_poly.type
_entity_poly.pdbx_seq_one_letter_code
_entity_poly.pdbx_strand_id
1 'polypeptide(L)'
;MTSIITGLQGIPPAEHSKGHPFVAGRNNVIACAKHFVGDGGTEGGKNEGDTRTSYDDLETVHMGPYLDCISQHVCTVMASHSSYNGQKMHCHKFLLTDVLKNKLGFKGFIISDWRGIEKIEVGADYRVLAALGINAGIDMVLGPLDLVKFQEDLMSLVEAGELPISRIDDAVERILRVKFAAGIFEHPLSDRSLLDLVGCKPHREIAREAVRKSLVLLKNGKDLEKPLLPLNKNARKILVAGTHSDDLGYQSGAWTVSWIREGGRTTIGTTILDAIKQTVGPETEVIFEQCQSVDTLSAHDFAFAIVAVGEPPYAEYISSKTGLVIPSDIADMICSVADRVPTLLILITGRPLELKPHMLEKIDALVAAWLPGTEGNGITDVVFGDYDFVGRLPVSWFKRLDQLPMDPGANMYDPLFPFGFGLTHSPK
;
A
#
# COMPACT_ATOMS: atom_id res chain seq x y z
N MET A 1 4.13 13.17 5.20
CA MET A 1 3.61 11.83 4.83
C MET A 1 2.14 11.66 5.17
N THR A 2 1.59 12.36 6.17
CA THR A 2 0.23 12.06 6.66
C THR A 2 -0.88 13.00 6.15
N SER A 3 -0.60 13.82 5.12
CA SER A 3 -1.56 14.78 4.52
C SER A 3 -2.85 14.15 3.99
N ILE A 4 -2.88 12.82 3.80
CA ILE A 4 -4.10 12.08 3.49
C ILE A 4 -5.19 12.27 4.57
N ILE A 5 -4.80 12.51 5.82
CA ILE A 5 -5.74 12.75 6.93
C ILE A 5 -6.56 14.01 6.67
N THR A 6 -5.90 15.13 6.37
CA THR A 6 -6.59 16.38 6.06
C THR A 6 -7.29 16.35 4.70
N GLY A 7 -6.83 15.52 3.76
CA GLY A 7 -7.59 15.22 2.54
C GLY A 7 -8.91 14.51 2.80
N LEU A 8 -8.91 13.50 3.69
CA LEU A 8 -10.11 12.73 4.04
C LEU A 8 -11.05 13.49 4.98
N GLN A 9 -10.50 14.09 6.05
CA GLN A 9 -11.26 14.74 7.12
C GLN A 9 -11.52 16.22 6.87
N GLY A 10 -10.76 16.87 5.98
CA GLY A 10 -10.74 18.32 5.84
C GLY A 10 -9.72 18.99 6.78
N ILE A 11 -9.47 20.28 6.54
CA ILE A 11 -8.49 21.07 7.30
C ILE A 11 -9.19 21.71 8.52
N PRO A 12 -8.68 21.50 9.74
CA PRO A 12 -9.23 22.11 10.93
C PRO A 12 -8.99 23.63 10.97
N PRO A 13 -9.88 24.41 11.60
CA PRO A 13 -9.60 25.81 11.94
C PRO A 13 -8.35 25.94 12.80
N ALA A 14 -7.65 27.07 12.70
CA ALA A 14 -6.40 27.31 13.45
C ALA A 14 -6.56 27.20 14.97
N GLU A 15 -7.75 27.51 15.49
CA GLU A 15 -8.08 27.48 16.92
C GLU A 15 -8.53 26.09 17.42
N HIS A 16 -8.54 25.06 16.57
CA HIS A 16 -9.02 23.73 16.96
C HIS A 16 -8.08 23.06 17.97
N SER A 17 -8.64 22.50 19.04
CA SER A 17 -7.88 21.93 20.14
C SER A 17 -6.96 20.79 19.68
N LYS A 18 -5.66 20.91 19.95
CA LYS A 18 -4.65 19.88 19.59
C LYS A 18 -5.05 18.49 20.08
N GLY A 19 -4.89 17.50 19.20
CA GLY A 19 -5.20 16.09 19.50
C GLY A 19 -6.71 15.75 19.56
N HIS A 20 -7.60 16.75 19.47
CA HIS A 20 -9.04 16.50 19.32
C HIS A 20 -9.39 16.08 17.89
N PRO A 21 -10.30 15.10 17.71
CA PRO A 21 -10.72 14.67 16.38
C PRO A 21 -11.36 15.82 15.60
N PHE A 22 -11.24 15.80 14.27
CA PHE A 22 -11.86 16.79 13.38
C PHE A 22 -12.40 16.13 12.12
N VAL A 23 -13.58 16.58 11.69
CA VAL A 23 -14.14 16.30 10.35
C VAL A 23 -14.85 17.58 9.90
N ALA A 24 -14.55 18.07 8.70
CA ALA A 24 -15.03 19.37 8.23
C ALA A 24 -16.54 19.38 7.91
N GLY A 25 -17.11 18.23 7.57
CA GLY A 25 -18.54 18.10 7.34
C GLY A 25 -18.94 16.80 6.66
N ARG A 26 -20.20 16.73 6.22
CA ARG A 26 -20.84 15.51 5.72
C ARG A 26 -20.23 14.91 4.44
N ASN A 27 -19.42 15.69 3.70
CA ASN A 27 -18.74 15.24 2.48
C ASN A 27 -17.32 14.73 2.77
N ASN A 28 -16.90 14.73 4.04
CA ASN A 28 -15.63 14.20 4.51
C ASN A 28 -15.85 12.90 5.29
N VAL A 29 -14.76 12.20 5.58
CA VAL A 29 -14.81 10.90 6.26
C VAL A 29 -13.89 10.85 7.47
N ILE A 30 -14.25 10.05 8.47
CA ILE A 30 -13.41 9.72 9.62
C ILE A 30 -12.18 8.94 9.12
N ALA A 31 -10.98 9.46 9.35
CA ALA A 31 -9.74 8.76 9.02
C ALA A 31 -9.26 7.87 10.18
N CYS A 32 -8.45 6.87 9.83
CA CYS A 32 -7.82 5.94 10.77
C CYS A 32 -6.32 5.85 10.50
N ALA A 33 -5.51 6.21 11.50
CA ALA A 33 -4.07 5.92 11.47
C ALA A 33 -3.85 4.48 11.95
N LYS A 34 -3.21 3.65 11.12
CA LYS A 34 -3.07 2.22 11.39
C LYS A 34 -1.75 1.62 10.85
N HIS A 35 -1.21 0.57 11.47
CA HIS A 35 -1.66 -0.06 12.73
C HIS A 35 -0.70 0.29 13.88
N PHE A 36 -1.24 0.80 14.98
CA PHE A 36 -0.47 1.31 16.11
C PHE A 36 -0.03 0.14 17.00
N VAL A 37 1.25 -0.13 17.23
CA VAL A 37 2.41 0.46 16.54
C VAL A 37 3.51 -0.59 16.32
N GLY A 38 4.37 -0.36 15.33
CA GLY A 38 5.45 -1.26 14.97
C GLY A 38 5.03 -2.39 14.04
N ASP A 39 3.84 -2.34 13.44
CA ASP A 39 3.39 -3.34 12.46
C ASP A 39 4.41 -3.60 11.33
N GLY A 40 5.11 -2.57 10.85
CA GLY A 40 6.19 -2.70 9.86
C GLY A 40 7.54 -3.21 10.38
N GLY A 41 7.73 -3.38 11.69
CA GLY A 41 9.02 -3.71 12.33
C GLY A 41 9.17 -5.17 12.79
N THR A 42 8.23 -6.04 12.40
CA THR A 42 8.21 -7.44 12.88
C THR A 42 9.43 -8.23 12.40
N GLU A 43 9.95 -9.10 13.27
CA GLU A 43 11.10 -9.96 12.98
C GLU A 43 10.85 -10.79 11.69
N GLY A 44 11.78 -10.70 10.74
CA GLY A 44 11.70 -11.38 9.44
C GLY A 44 10.56 -10.92 8.53
N GLY A 45 9.93 -9.77 8.80
CA GLY A 45 8.79 -9.26 8.02
C GLY A 45 7.53 -10.13 8.13
N LYS A 46 7.39 -10.87 9.23
CA LYS A 46 6.25 -11.76 9.45
C LYS A 46 5.00 -10.97 9.87
N ASN A 47 3.95 -11.03 9.04
CA ASN A 47 2.65 -10.43 9.36
C ASN A 47 2.18 -10.84 10.77
N GLU A 48 1.76 -9.86 11.58
CA GLU A 48 1.33 -10.04 12.98
C GLU A 48 2.40 -10.62 13.92
N GLY A 49 3.66 -10.62 13.50
CA GLY A 49 4.81 -11.09 14.26
C GLY A 49 5.16 -10.19 15.45
N ASP A 50 6.38 -10.38 15.95
CA ASP A 50 6.90 -9.64 17.11
C ASP A 50 7.91 -8.58 16.63
N THR A 51 7.71 -7.33 17.03
CA THR A 51 8.64 -6.23 16.79
C THR A 51 9.59 -6.15 17.98
N ARG A 52 10.86 -6.48 17.74
CA ARG A 52 11.88 -6.57 18.77
C ARG A 52 12.89 -5.46 18.61
N THR A 53 12.69 -4.38 19.34
CA THR A 53 13.53 -3.19 19.25
C THR A 53 13.51 -2.41 20.56
N SER A 54 14.41 -1.43 20.69
CA SER A 54 14.43 -0.52 21.83
C SER A 54 13.22 0.41 21.80
N TYR A 55 12.86 1.00 22.95
CA TYR A 55 11.78 1.99 22.97
C TYR A 55 12.15 3.24 22.16
N ASP A 56 13.42 3.64 22.15
CA ASP A 56 13.90 4.80 21.40
C ASP A 56 13.74 4.59 19.89
N ASP A 57 14.04 3.38 19.39
CA ASP A 57 13.84 3.02 17.99
C ASP A 57 12.35 2.90 17.65
N LEU A 58 11.54 2.31 18.55
CA LEU A 58 10.08 2.27 18.39
C LEU A 58 9.50 3.68 18.29
N GLU A 59 9.94 4.60 19.15
CA GLU A 59 9.47 5.99 19.17
C GLU A 59 9.93 6.75 17.93
N THR A 60 11.21 6.64 17.55
CA THR A 60 11.81 7.40 16.45
C THR A 60 11.32 6.91 15.09
N VAL A 61 11.24 5.60 14.87
CA VAL A 61 10.91 5.00 13.56
C VAL A 61 9.41 4.76 13.43
N HIS A 62 8.81 4.05 14.38
CA HIS A 62 7.46 3.52 14.22
C HIS A 62 6.36 4.43 14.80
N MET A 63 6.65 5.23 15.83
CA MET A 63 5.71 6.22 16.37
C MET A 63 5.80 7.58 15.69
N GLY A 64 6.93 7.91 15.05
CA GLY A 64 7.17 9.17 14.35
C GLY A 64 5.98 9.68 13.52
N PRO A 65 5.39 8.86 12.63
CA PRO A 65 4.23 9.26 11.83
C PRO A 65 2.96 9.57 12.65
N TYR A 66 2.76 8.92 13.81
CA TYR A 66 1.55 9.13 14.62
C TYR A 66 1.51 10.51 15.27
N LEU A 67 2.65 11.13 15.55
CA LEU A 67 2.73 12.52 16.01
C LEU A 67 2.12 13.48 14.97
N ASP A 68 2.48 13.29 13.68
CA ASP A 68 1.94 14.06 12.57
C ASP A 68 0.44 13.78 12.39
N CYS A 69 0.02 12.51 12.47
CA CYS A 69 -1.40 12.13 12.40
C CYS A 69 -2.25 12.81 13.49
N ILE A 70 -1.77 12.82 14.74
CA ILE A 70 -2.45 13.45 15.88
C ILE A 70 -2.48 14.97 15.72
N SER A 71 -1.39 15.56 15.22
CA SER A 71 -1.33 17.00 14.92
C SER A 71 -2.31 17.42 13.82
N GLN A 72 -2.64 16.48 12.92
CA GLN A 72 -3.66 16.64 11.87
C GLN A 72 -5.05 16.17 12.32
N HIS A 73 -5.24 15.95 13.63
CA HIS A 73 -6.54 15.68 14.23
C HIS A 73 -7.21 14.40 13.72
N VAL A 74 -6.41 13.35 13.46
CA VAL A 74 -6.95 12.03 13.09
C VAL A 74 -7.99 11.56 14.09
N CYS A 75 -9.12 11.07 13.58
CA CYS A 75 -10.25 10.70 14.44
C CYS A 75 -10.06 9.35 15.14
N THR A 76 -9.38 8.41 14.50
CA THR A 76 -9.25 7.04 15.01
C THR A 76 -7.84 6.51 14.86
N VAL A 77 -7.47 5.61 15.77
CA VAL A 77 -6.22 4.84 15.69
C VAL A 77 -6.57 3.36 15.84
N MET A 78 -6.07 2.52 14.94
CA MET A 78 -6.29 1.07 15.01
C MET A 78 -5.10 0.38 15.64
N ALA A 79 -5.32 -0.44 16.67
CA ALA A 79 -4.27 -1.22 17.30
C ALA A 79 -3.80 -2.38 16.40
N SER A 80 -2.48 -2.57 16.29
CA SER A 80 -1.84 -3.61 15.48
C SER A 80 -2.04 -5.02 16.04
N HIS A 81 -2.14 -6.01 15.15
CA HIS A 81 -2.05 -7.42 15.54
C HIS A 81 -0.67 -7.85 16.06
N SER A 82 0.39 -7.09 15.73
CA SER A 82 1.75 -7.40 16.12
C SER A 82 1.96 -7.35 17.64
N SER A 83 3.03 -7.98 18.08
CA SER A 83 3.58 -7.81 19.42
C SER A 83 4.70 -6.76 19.41
N TYR A 84 4.95 -6.15 20.56
CA TYR A 84 6.17 -5.40 20.85
C TYR A 84 6.90 -6.07 22.01
N ASN A 85 8.15 -6.49 21.78
CA ASN A 85 8.98 -7.22 22.74
C ASN A 85 8.21 -8.35 23.46
N GLY A 86 7.44 -9.13 22.70
CA GLY A 86 6.68 -10.30 23.18
C GLY A 86 5.26 -10.02 23.67
N GLN A 87 4.88 -8.76 23.95
CA GLN A 87 3.52 -8.42 24.40
C GLN A 87 2.62 -8.00 23.24
N LYS A 88 1.42 -8.58 23.15
CA LYS A 88 0.43 -8.22 22.14
C LYS A 88 -0.04 -6.77 22.30
N MET A 89 -0.06 -6.03 21.19
CA MET A 89 -0.41 -4.61 21.21
C MET A 89 -1.84 -4.36 21.72
N HIS A 90 -2.80 -5.24 21.37
CA HIS A 90 -4.19 -5.16 21.84
C HIS A 90 -4.36 -5.24 23.36
N CYS A 91 -3.37 -5.73 24.12
CA CYS A 91 -3.38 -5.71 25.59
C CYS A 91 -2.23 -4.86 26.18
N HIS A 92 -1.59 -4.01 25.38
CA HIS A 92 -0.40 -3.25 25.78
C HIS A 92 -0.75 -1.90 26.41
N LYS A 93 -1.20 -1.90 27.68
CA LYS A 93 -1.67 -0.70 28.39
C LYS A 93 -0.70 0.49 28.34
N PHE A 94 0.59 0.23 28.52
CA PHE A 94 1.61 1.29 28.45
C PHE A 94 1.59 2.03 27.11
N LEU A 95 1.50 1.33 25.99
CA LEU A 95 1.51 1.96 24.66
C LEU A 95 0.16 2.57 24.30
N LEU A 96 -0.94 1.86 24.54
CA LEU A 96 -2.28 2.32 24.16
C LEU A 96 -2.82 3.44 25.05
N THR A 97 -2.57 3.37 26.36
CA THR A 97 -3.08 4.36 27.32
C THR A 97 -2.00 5.36 27.70
N ASP A 98 -0.88 4.91 28.27
CA ASP A 98 0.09 5.83 28.86
C ASP A 98 0.84 6.63 27.78
N VAL A 99 1.15 6.02 26.63
CA VAL A 99 1.77 6.71 25.51
C VAL A 99 0.73 7.39 24.62
N LEU A 100 -0.13 6.63 23.92
CA LEU A 100 -1.00 7.21 22.89
C LEU A 100 -2.03 8.20 23.46
N LYS A 101 -2.79 7.80 24.48
CA LYS A 101 -3.83 8.66 25.06
C LYS A 101 -3.25 9.77 25.94
N ASN A 102 -2.28 9.44 26.79
CA ASN A 102 -1.79 10.36 27.82
C ASN A 102 -0.58 11.19 27.35
N LYS A 103 0.54 10.56 26.97
CA LYS A 103 1.76 11.26 26.53
C LYS A 103 1.55 12.02 25.22
N LEU A 104 0.98 11.38 24.19
CA LEU A 104 0.76 11.99 22.87
C LEU A 104 -0.53 12.80 22.80
N GLY A 105 -1.41 12.69 23.80
CA GLY A 105 -2.61 13.51 23.92
C GLY A 105 -3.73 13.16 22.93
N PHE A 106 -3.75 11.94 22.37
CA PHE A 106 -4.81 11.52 21.45
C PHE A 106 -6.19 11.52 22.12
N LYS A 107 -7.16 12.26 21.57
CA LYS A 107 -8.55 12.36 22.08
C LYS A 107 -9.60 11.70 21.18
N GLY A 108 -9.21 11.09 20.06
CA GLY A 108 -10.08 10.18 19.32
C GLY A 108 -10.29 8.85 20.06
N PHE A 109 -10.83 7.85 19.36
CA PHE A 109 -10.99 6.51 19.91
C PHE A 109 -10.04 5.49 19.27
N ILE A 110 -9.60 4.52 20.08
CA ILE A 110 -8.79 3.38 19.66
C ILE A 110 -9.72 2.24 19.25
N ILE A 111 -9.62 1.79 18.01
CA ILE A 111 -10.34 0.62 17.50
C ILE A 111 -9.40 -0.59 17.46
N SER A 112 -9.90 -1.80 17.77
CA SER A 112 -9.12 -3.02 17.48
C SER A 112 -9.07 -3.27 15.97
N ASP A 113 -8.02 -3.92 15.50
CA ASP A 113 -8.10 -4.64 14.22
C ASP A 113 -9.11 -5.82 14.26
N TRP A 114 -9.40 -6.41 13.10
CA TRP A 114 -10.37 -7.47 12.89
C TRP A 114 -10.08 -8.70 13.75
N ARG A 115 -10.97 -9.01 14.71
CA ARG A 115 -10.77 -10.07 15.72
C ARG A 115 -9.45 -9.92 16.48
N GLY A 116 -8.91 -8.71 16.58
CA GLY A 116 -7.60 -8.47 17.21
C GLY A 116 -7.56 -8.82 18.70
N ILE A 117 -8.69 -8.61 19.38
CA ILE A 117 -8.87 -9.03 20.78
C ILE A 117 -8.71 -10.54 20.94
N GLU A 118 -9.25 -11.35 20.03
CA GLU A 118 -9.15 -12.82 20.06
C GLU A 118 -7.72 -13.34 19.81
N LYS A 119 -6.85 -12.48 19.27
CA LYS A 119 -5.42 -12.80 19.05
C LYS A 119 -4.52 -12.40 20.21
N ILE A 120 -5.07 -11.81 21.28
CA ILE A 120 -4.33 -11.61 22.54
C ILE A 120 -3.91 -12.98 23.11
N GLU A 121 -4.88 -13.88 23.25
CA GLU A 121 -4.67 -15.25 23.71
C GLU A 121 -5.64 -16.18 22.98
N VAL A 122 -5.11 -17.00 22.06
CA VAL A 122 -5.93 -17.84 21.20
C VAL A 122 -6.65 -18.92 22.02
N GLY A 123 -7.98 -18.91 21.96
CA GLY A 123 -8.83 -19.88 22.65
C GLY A 123 -9.25 -19.47 24.06
N ALA A 124 -8.80 -18.32 24.56
CA ALA A 124 -9.33 -17.74 25.79
C ALA A 124 -10.79 -17.28 25.61
N ASP A 125 -11.53 -17.22 26.71
CA ASP A 125 -12.92 -16.77 26.70
C ASP A 125 -13.01 -15.25 26.55
N TYR A 126 -14.17 -14.77 26.06
CA TYR A 126 -14.34 -13.34 25.79
C TYR A 126 -14.29 -12.46 27.05
N ARG A 127 -14.60 -12.98 28.24
CA ARG A 127 -14.46 -12.23 29.50
C ARG A 127 -12.99 -11.91 29.75
N VAL A 128 -12.10 -12.89 29.66
CA VAL A 128 -10.65 -12.67 29.80
C VAL A 128 -10.14 -11.69 28.74
N LEU A 129 -10.51 -11.92 27.48
CA LEU A 129 -10.04 -11.10 26.37
C LEU A 129 -10.53 -9.64 26.44
N ALA A 130 -11.80 -9.43 26.83
CA ALA A 130 -12.37 -8.11 27.04
C ALA A 130 -11.69 -7.39 28.22
N ALA A 131 -11.46 -8.10 29.33
CA ALA A 131 -10.77 -7.56 30.49
C ALA A 131 -9.36 -7.07 30.13
N LEU A 132 -8.61 -7.86 29.33
CA LEU A 132 -7.26 -7.49 28.91
C LEU A 132 -7.26 -6.31 27.93
N GLY A 133 -8.06 -6.38 26.87
CA GLY A 133 -8.02 -5.38 25.80
C GLY A 133 -8.62 -4.03 26.18
N ILE A 134 -9.78 -4.02 26.84
CA ILE A 134 -10.48 -2.78 27.17
C ILE A 134 -9.75 -2.06 28.31
N ASN A 135 -9.25 -2.76 29.33
CA ASN A 135 -8.42 -2.14 30.37
C ASN A 135 -7.07 -1.64 29.83
N ALA A 136 -6.55 -2.21 28.74
CA ALA A 136 -5.37 -1.68 28.05
C ALA A 136 -5.65 -0.37 27.33
N GLY A 137 -6.90 -0.11 26.94
CA GLY A 137 -7.34 1.17 26.38
C GLY A 137 -8.08 1.08 25.06
N ILE A 138 -8.41 -0.12 24.56
CA ILE A 138 -9.29 -0.29 23.38
C ILE A 138 -10.66 0.32 23.68
N ASP A 139 -11.14 1.19 22.80
CA ASP A 139 -12.42 1.89 22.96
C ASP A 139 -13.53 1.22 22.15
N MET A 140 -13.20 0.71 20.96
CA MET A 140 -14.13 0.02 20.07
C MET A 140 -13.54 -1.32 19.60
N VAL A 141 -14.28 -2.40 19.77
CA VAL A 141 -13.86 -3.74 19.33
C VAL A 141 -14.43 -4.04 17.95
N LEU A 142 -13.54 -4.29 16.99
CA LEU A 142 -13.90 -4.69 15.63
C LEU A 142 -14.05 -6.22 15.55
N GLY A 143 -15.31 -6.64 15.69
CA GLY A 143 -15.81 -7.99 15.37
C GLY A 143 -15.31 -9.11 16.30
N PRO A 144 -16.18 -9.61 17.20
CA PRO A 144 -16.18 -11.01 17.61
C PRO A 144 -17.08 -11.84 16.67
N LEU A 145 -16.79 -13.14 16.52
CA LEU A 145 -17.72 -14.08 15.85
C LEU A 145 -19.02 -14.28 16.68
N ASP A 146 -18.97 -14.05 17.98
CA ASP A 146 -20.12 -14.11 18.90
C ASP A 146 -20.29 -12.80 19.67
N LEU A 147 -21.04 -11.87 19.07
CA LEU A 147 -21.29 -10.55 19.65
C LEU A 147 -22.10 -10.62 20.94
N VAL A 148 -23.08 -11.53 21.02
CA VAL A 148 -23.94 -11.65 22.20
C VAL A 148 -23.12 -12.09 23.40
N LYS A 149 -22.31 -13.14 23.23
CA LYS A 149 -21.43 -13.62 24.29
C LYS A 149 -20.43 -12.56 24.74
N PHE A 150 -19.83 -11.84 23.80
CA PHE A 150 -18.91 -10.74 24.11
C PHE A 150 -19.58 -9.64 24.95
N GLN A 151 -20.83 -9.28 24.63
CA GLN A 151 -21.60 -8.29 25.39
C GLN A 151 -21.94 -8.76 26.81
N GLU A 152 -22.39 -10.01 26.96
CA GLU A 152 -22.66 -10.62 28.27
C GLU A 152 -21.40 -10.65 29.15
N ASP A 153 -20.28 -11.07 28.58
CA ASP A 153 -19.00 -11.13 29.30
C ASP A 153 -18.49 -9.74 29.68
N LEU A 154 -18.68 -8.73 28.81
CA LEU A 154 -18.36 -7.35 29.13
C LEU A 154 -19.22 -6.78 30.26
N MET A 155 -20.54 -7.00 30.23
CA MET A 155 -21.44 -6.53 31.30
C MET A 155 -21.06 -7.16 32.64
N SER A 156 -20.81 -8.46 32.64
CA SER A 156 -20.43 -9.18 33.86
C SER A 156 -19.07 -8.75 34.43
N LEU A 157 -18.14 -8.19 33.62
CA LEU A 157 -16.90 -7.59 34.12
C LEU A 157 -17.14 -6.29 34.86
N VAL A 158 -18.06 -5.46 34.34
CA VAL A 158 -18.45 -4.19 34.95
C VAL A 158 -19.19 -4.44 36.27
N GLU A 159 -20.14 -5.38 36.28
CA GLU A 159 -20.87 -5.77 37.49
C GLU A 159 -19.95 -6.33 38.59
N ALA A 160 -18.91 -7.06 38.20
CA ALA A 160 -17.89 -7.58 39.12
C ALA A 160 -16.87 -6.52 39.59
N GLY A 161 -16.86 -5.32 38.99
CA GLY A 161 -15.88 -4.26 39.28
C GLY A 161 -14.48 -4.50 38.71
N GLU A 162 -14.29 -5.55 37.91
CA GLU A 162 -13.02 -5.86 37.22
C GLU A 162 -12.74 -4.90 36.06
N LEU A 163 -13.81 -4.31 35.51
CA LEU A 163 -13.73 -3.24 34.54
C LEU A 163 -14.45 -2.01 35.10
N PRO A 164 -13.72 -0.95 35.50
CA PRO A 164 -14.34 0.18 36.17
C PRO A 164 -15.23 0.96 35.20
N ILE A 165 -16.37 1.47 35.69
CA ILE A 165 -17.29 2.27 34.86
C ILE A 165 -16.59 3.47 34.21
N SER A 166 -15.59 4.05 34.86
CA SER A 166 -14.77 5.13 34.31
C SER A 166 -13.99 4.75 33.04
N ARG A 167 -13.64 3.47 32.86
CA ARG A 167 -13.03 2.95 31.63
C ARG A 167 -14.04 2.84 30.50
N ILE A 168 -15.29 2.45 30.82
CA ILE A 168 -16.41 2.49 29.86
C ILE A 168 -16.73 3.92 29.47
N ASP A 169 -16.82 4.84 30.45
CA ASP A 169 -17.11 6.25 30.20
C ASP A 169 -16.04 6.89 29.30
N ASP A 170 -14.73 6.65 29.53
CA ASP A 170 -13.67 7.14 28.62
C ASP A 170 -13.84 6.60 27.19
N ALA A 171 -14.13 5.30 27.04
CA ALA A 171 -14.32 4.70 25.72
C ALA A 171 -15.54 5.29 24.99
N VAL A 172 -16.68 5.35 25.67
CA VAL A 172 -17.92 5.89 25.11
C VAL A 172 -17.79 7.37 24.81
N GLU A 173 -17.18 8.17 25.70
CA GLU A 173 -16.95 9.59 25.47
C GLU A 173 -16.11 9.83 24.22
N ARG A 174 -15.05 9.04 23.99
CA ARG A 174 -14.22 9.15 22.78
C ARG A 174 -14.99 8.78 21.51
N ILE A 175 -15.78 7.72 21.55
CA ILE A 175 -16.62 7.31 20.41
C ILE A 175 -17.66 8.40 20.10
N LEU A 176 -18.37 8.89 21.11
CA LEU A 176 -19.36 9.94 20.93
C LEU A 176 -18.73 11.24 20.45
N ARG A 177 -17.57 11.63 20.99
CA ARG A 177 -16.81 12.81 20.54
C ARG A 177 -16.53 12.76 19.04
N VAL A 178 -16.05 11.62 18.53
CA VAL A 178 -15.81 11.46 17.09
C VAL A 178 -17.11 11.49 16.29
N LYS A 179 -18.19 10.85 16.77
CA LYS A 179 -19.50 10.87 16.09
C LYS A 179 -20.10 12.28 16.00
N PHE A 180 -20.01 13.07 17.07
CA PHE A 180 -20.43 14.47 17.08
C PHE A 180 -19.54 15.32 16.18
N ALA A 181 -18.22 15.14 16.23
CA ALA A 181 -17.29 15.86 15.35
C ALA A 181 -17.56 15.56 13.86
N ALA A 182 -17.98 14.34 13.53
CA ALA A 182 -18.34 13.91 12.18
C ALA A 182 -19.74 14.34 11.73
N GLY A 183 -20.56 14.95 12.60
CA GLY A 183 -21.93 15.34 12.28
C GLY A 183 -22.86 14.15 11.98
N ILE A 184 -22.56 12.95 12.50
CA ILE A 184 -23.36 11.74 12.24
C ILE A 184 -24.76 11.85 12.85
N PHE A 185 -24.94 12.65 13.91
CA PHE A 185 -26.26 12.86 14.52
C PHE A 185 -27.14 13.79 13.67
N GLU A 186 -26.54 14.75 12.97
CA GLU A 186 -27.24 15.67 12.05
C GLU A 186 -27.47 15.02 10.67
N HIS A 187 -26.55 14.16 10.23
CA HIS A 187 -26.57 13.51 8.93
C HIS A 187 -26.35 11.99 9.03
N PRO A 188 -27.29 11.23 9.63
CA PRO A 188 -27.11 9.79 9.86
C PRO A 188 -27.32 8.92 8.62
N LEU A 189 -27.87 9.48 7.54
CA LEU A 189 -28.24 8.76 6.32
C LEU A 189 -27.34 9.18 5.15
N SER A 190 -27.18 8.27 4.19
CA SER A 190 -26.38 8.52 2.99
C SER A 190 -27.01 9.58 2.07
N ASP A 191 -26.15 10.40 1.48
CA ASP A 191 -26.54 11.35 0.44
C ASP A 191 -26.39 10.72 -0.95
N ARG A 192 -27.52 10.39 -1.57
CA ARG A 192 -27.56 9.74 -2.89
C ARG A 192 -27.10 10.67 -4.02
N SER A 193 -27.08 11.99 -3.84
CA SER A 193 -26.61 12.89 -4.92
C SER A 193 -25.09 12.81 -5.15
N LEU A 194 -24.35 12.16 -4.25
CA LEU A 194 -22.90 11.98 -4.38
C LEU A 194 -22.50 10.74 -5.20
N LEU A 195 -23.45 9.93 -5.67
CA LEU A 195 -23.14 8.67 -6.37
C LEU A 195 -22.31 8.89 -7.64
N ASP A 196 -22.56 9.98 -8.37
CA ASP A 196 -21.82 10.32 -9.60
C ASP A 196 -20.34 10.68 -9.34
N LEU A 197 -19.93 10.85 -8.08
CA LEU A 197 -18.52 11.02 -7.71
C LEU A 197 -17.73 9.71 -7.73
N VAL A 198 -18.41 8.55 -7.68
CA VAL A 198 -17.77 7.24 -7.68
C VAL A 198 -17.20 6.96 -9.08
N GLY A 199 -15.88 6.92 -9.18
CA GLY A 199 -15.18 6.65 -10.44
C GLY A 199 -15.30 7.78 -11.48
N CYS A 200 -15.61 9.00 -11.05
CA CYS A 200 -15.75 10.16 -11.93
C CYS A 200 -14.42 10.52 -12.61
N LYS A 201 -14.50 11.17 -13.79
CA LYS A 201 -13.32 11.51 -14.59
C LYS A 201 -12.28 12.35 -13.82
N PRO A 202 -12.64 13.41 -13.06
CA PRO A 202 -11.65 14.17 -12.28
C PRO A 202 -10.81 13.31 -11.32
N HIS A 203 -11.43 12.34 -10.63
CA HIS A 203 -10.70 11.43 -9.74
C HIS A 203 -9.77 10.50 -10.52
N ARG A 204 -10.21 10.02 -11.69
CA ARG A 204 -9.37 9.20 -12.58
C ARG A 204 -8.17 9.97 -13.12
N GLU A 205 -8.31 11.26 -13.45
CA GLU A 205 -7.15 12.07 -13.86
C GLU A 205 -6.14 12.27 -12.72
N ILE A 206 -6.60 12.45 -11.47
CA ILE A 206 -5.71 12.48 -10.31
C ILE A 206 -5.02 11.13 -10.10
N ALA A 207 -5.74 10.02 -10.25
CA ALA A 207 -5.16 8.68 -10.16
C ALA A 207 -4.11 8.45 -11.28
N ARG A 208 -4.40 8.85 -12.51
CA ARG A 208 -3.46 8.82 -13.65
C ARG A 208 -2.20 9.65 -13.38
N GLU A 209 -2.35 10.84 -12.79
CA GLU A 209 -1.22 11.67 -12.35
C GLU A 209 -0.39 10.98 -11.26
N ALA A 210 -1.04 10.39 -10.26
CA ALA A 210 -0.37 9.64 -9.20
C ALA A 210 0.40 8.44 -9.76
N VAL A 211 -0.15 7.73 -10.75
CA VAL A 211 0.55 6.67 -11.47
C VAL A 211 1.82 7.21 -12.12
N ARG A 212 1.76 8.27 -12.94
CA ARG A 212 2.97 8.83 -13.57
C ARG A 212 4.05 9.17 -12.55
N LYS A 213 3.65 9.79 -11.43
CA LYS A 213 4.55 10.26 -10.38
C LYS A 213 5.14 9.14 -9.53
N SER A 214 4.48 7.97 -9.46
CA SER A 214 4.95 6.82 -8.70
C SER A 214 6.00 6.00 -9.45
N LEU A 215 6.01 6.06 -10.79
CA LEU A 215 6.94 5.28 -11.61
C LEU A 215 8.40 5.64 -11.33
N VAL A 216 9.22 4.62 -11.09
CA VAL A 216 10.66 4.78 -10.91
C VAL A 216 11.40 4.14 -12.07
N LEU A 217 12.13 4.96 -12.84
CA LEU A 217 13.01 4.47 -13.90
C LEU A 217 14.30 3.92 -13.28
N LEU A 218 14.52 2.61 -13.37
CA LEU A 218 15.66 1.93 -12.78
C LEU A 218 16.80 1.70 -13.77
N LYS A 219 16.46 1.55 -15.06
CA LYS A 219 17.43 1.38 -16.15
C LYS A 219 16.86 2.01 -17.43
N ASN A 220 17.70 2.66 -18.23
CA ASN A 220 17.32 3.22 -19.53
C ASN A 220 18.48 3.18 -20.54
N GLY A 221 18.73 2.01 -21.12
CA GLY A 221 19.81 1.71 -22.05
C GLY A 221 20.81 0.70 -21.46
N LYS A 222 21.39 -0.14 -22.33
CA LYS A 222 22.62 -0.91 -22.01
C LYS A 222 23.86 -0.02 -22.06
N ASP A 223 23.78 0.99 -22.92
CA ASP A 223 24.73 2.10 -23.06
C ASP A 223 23.98 3.37 -22.67
N LEU A 224 24.54 4.16 -21.75
CA LEU A 224 23.90 5.38 -21.23
C LEU A 224 23.74 6.45 -22.32
N GLU A 225 24.54 6.38 -23.40
CA GLU A 225 24.45 7.29 -24.54
C GLU A 225 23.32 6.91 -25.52
N LYS A 226 22.69 5.74 -25.33
CA LYS A 226 21.62 5.22 -26.20
C LYS A 226 20.42 4.77 -25.38
N PRO A 227 19.66 5.72 -24.79
CA PRO A 227 18.47 5.40 -24.02
C PRO A 227 17.38 4.79 -24.91
N LEU A 228 16.58 3.87 -24.35
CA LEU A 228 15.40 3.33 -25.02
C LEU A 228 14.18 4.25 -24.84
N LEU A 229 14.04 4.86 -23.65
CA LEU A 229 12.95 5.77 -23.33
C LEU A 229 13.36 7.24 -23.59
N PRO A 230 12.44 8.07 -24.12
CA PRO A 230 11.05 7.75 -24.43
C PRO A 230 10.87 6.92 -25.71
N LEU A 231 9.88 6.03 -25.71
CA LEU A 231 9.52 5.19 -26.86
C LEU A 231 8.90 6.01 -28.00
N ASN A 232 9.17 5.61 -29.24
CA ASN A 232 8.58 6.24 -30.42
C ASN A 232 7.11 5.82 -30.60
N LYS A 233 6.18 6.77 -30.46
CA LYS A 233 4.73 6.56 -30.68
C LYS A 233 4.39 6.11 -32.11
N ASN A 234 5.21 6.45 -33.09
CA ASN A 234 4.99 6.19 -34.52
C ASN A 234 5.85 5.02 -35.04
N ALA A 235 6.32 4.14 -34.16
CA ALA A 235 7.00 2.92 -34.58
C ALA A 235 6.05 2.06 -35.43
N ARG A 236 6.54 1.52 -36.55
CA ARG A 236 5.70 0.74 -37.48
C ARG A 236 5.01 -0.46 -36.82
N LYS A 237 5.75 -1.20 -35.99
CA LYS A 237 5.28 -2.43 -35.34
C LYS A 237 5.94 -2.60 -33.99
N ILE A 238 5.17 -2.94 -32.97
CA ILE A 238 5.64 -3.14 -31.59
C ILE A 238 5.08 -4.43 -31.00
N LEU A 239 5.79 -5.00 -30.04
CA LEU A 239 5.33 -6.15 -29.26
C LEU A 239 4.92 -5.70 -27.86
N VAL A 240 3.77 -6.17 -27.39
CA VAL A 240 3.37 -6.11 -25.99
C VAL A 240 3.25 -7.54 -25.45
N ALA A 241 3.92 -7.83 -24.35
CA ALA A 241 3.95 -9.18 -23.79
C ALA A 241 3.91 -9.19 -22.26
N GLY A 242 3.82 -10.37 -21.67
CA GLY A 242 3.82 -10.56 -20.22
C GLY A 242 2.43 -10.61 -19.60
N THR A 243 2.36 -11.29 -18.46
CA THR A 243 1.12 -11.63 -17.74
C THR A 243 0.37 -10.44 -17.17
N HIS A 244 1.02 -9.27 -17.04
CA HIS A 244 0.43 -8.08 -16.44
C HIS A 244 0.05 -7.02 -17.47
N SER A 245 0.30 -7.26 -18.76
CA SER A 245 0.06 -6.26 -19.81
C SER A 245 -1.42 -6.01 -20.07
N ASP A 246 -2.30 -7.00 -19.95
CA ASP A 246 -3.76 -6.84 -20.13
C ASP A 246 -4.56 -7.38 -18.94
N ASP A 247 -4.08 -7.11 -17.73
CA ASP A 247 -4.70 -7.60 -16.49
C ASP A 247 -4.89 -6.45 -15.48
N LEU A 248 -6.14 -5.98 -15.35
CA LEU A 248 -6.48 -4.85 -14.49
C LEU A 248 -6.36 -5.20 -12.99
N GLY A 249 -6.71 -6.43 -12.64
CA GLY A 249 -6.59 -6.96 -11.28
C GLY A 249 -5.13 -7.02 -10.83
N TYR A 250 -4.24 -7.49 -11.70
CA TYR A 250 -2.81 -7.58 -11.40
C TYR A 250 -2.15 -6.20 -11.26
N GLN A 251 -2.47 -5.23 -12.11
CA GLN A 251 -1.93 -3.86 -11.94
C GLN A 251 -2.54 -3.13 -10.73
N SER A 252 -3.69 -3.57 -10.21
CA SER A 252 -4.32 -2.97 -9.03
C SER A 252 -3.87 -3.62 -7.72
N GLY A 253 -3.55 -4.91 -7.74
CA GLY A 253 -3.20 -5.67 -6.56
C GLY A 253 -4.39 -6.00 -5.67
N ALA A 254 -4.10 -6.47 -4.46
CA ALA A 254 -5.10 -6.81 -3.45
C ALA A 254 -5.78 -5.56 -2.88
N TRP A 255 -6.81 -5.75 -2.05
CA TRP A 255 -7.67 -4.65 -1.57
C TRP A 255 -8.35 -3.83 -2.68
N THR A 256 -8.52 -4.44 -3.86
CA THR A 256 -9.26 -3.89 -5.00
C THR A 256 -10.42 -4.82 -5.34
N VAL A 257 -11.66 -4.35 -5.13
CA VAL A 257 -12.91 -5.14 -5.20
C VAL A 257 -12.99 -6.26 -4.15
N SER A 258 -11.96 -7.08 -3.99
CA SER A 258 -11.85 -8.16 -3.03
C SER A 258 -10.62 -8.01 -2.12
N TRP A 259 -10.52 -8.87 -1.10
CA TRP A 259 -9.41 -8.86 -0.15
C TRP A 259 -8.07 -9.27 -0.78
N ILE A 260 -8.00 -10.36 -1.56
CA ILE A 260 -6.73 -10.95 -2.03
C ILE A 260 -6.71 -11.30 -3.51
N ARG A 261 -7.85 -11.63 -4.13
CA ARG A 261 -7.88 -12.22 -5.47
C ARG A 261 -8.77 -11.44 -6.41
N GLU A 262 -8.22 -11.13 -7.57
CA GLU A 262 -8.77 -11.40 -8.89
C GLU A 262 -7.74 -10.92 -9.91
N GLY A 263 -7.36 -11.78 -10.87
CA GLY A 263 -6.79 -11.33 -12.13
C GLY A 263 -7.92 -11.03 -13.11
N GLY A 264 -7.59 -10.39 -14.22
CA GLY A 264 -8.50 -9.99 -15.29
C GLY A 264 -9.11 -8.61 -15.07
N ARG A 265 -10.28 -8.38 -15.68
CA ARG A 265 -10.98 -7.09 -15.65
C ARG A 265 -12.02 -7.05 -14.54
N THR A 266 -11.56 -6.76 -13.33
CA THR A 266 -12.34 -6.81 -12.09
C THR A 266 -13.18 -5.57 -11.82
N THR A 267 -12.80 -4.45 -12.45
CA THR A 267 -13.44 -3.14 -12.28
C THR A 267 -13.30 -2.29 -13.56
N ILE A 268 -13.77 -1.05 -13.52
CA ILE A 268 -13.63 -0.09 -14.63
C ILE A 268 -12.26 0.58 -14.54
N GLY A 269 -11.43 0.36 -15.55
CA GLY A 269 -10.10 0.97 -15.69
C GLY A 269 -9.53 0.70 -17.07
N THR A 270 -8.27 1.12 -17.26
CA THR A 270 -7.51 0.95 -18.49
C THR A 270 -6.27 0.13 -18.19
N THR A 271 -6.11 -1.00 -18.89
CA THR A 271 -4.93 -1.87 -18.77
C THR A 271 -3.71 -1.21 -19.43
N ILE A 272 -2.51 -1.74 -19.17
CA ILE A 272 -1.28 -1.29 -19.85
C ILE A 272 -1.42 -1.45 -21.38
N LEU A 273 -1.97 -2.57 -21.85
CA LEU A 273 -2.21 -2.84 -23.27
C LEU A 273 -3.20 -1.85 -23.88
N ASP A 274 -4.33 -1.59 -23.21
CA ASP A 274 -5.31 -0.60 -23.68
C ASP A 274 -4.68 0.79 -23.75
N ALA A 275 -3.92 1.18 -22.72
CA ALA A 275 -3.22 2.45 -22.68
C ALA A 275 -2.21 2.58 -23.82
N ILE A 276 -1.46 1.52 -24.14
CA ILE A 276 -0.50 1.52 -25.26
C ILE A 276 -1.24 1.73 -26.58
N LYS A 277 -2.30 0.96 -26.83
CA LYS A 277 -3.14 1.09 -28.04
C LYS A 277 -3.74 2.48 -28.21
N GLN A 278 -4.10 3.14 -27.11
CA GLN A 278 -4.61 4.53 -27.12
C GLN A 278 -3.51 5.58 -27.35
N THR A 279 -2.24 5.25 -27.06
CA THR A 279 -1.13 6.20 -27.05
C THR A 279 -0.33 6.21 -28.37
N VAL A 280 -0.17 5.04 -29.00
CA VAL A 280 0.59 4.92 -30.25
C VAL A 280 -0.15 5.54 -31.44
N GLY A 281 0.60 5.90 -32.48
CA GLY A 281 0.05 6.44 -33.71
C GLY A 281 -0.92 5.45 -34.38
N PRO A 282 -1.89 5.95 -35.17
CA PRO A 282 -2.95 5.12 -35.77
C PRO A 282 -2.43 4.05 -36.74
N GLU A 283 -1.22 4.23 -37.29
CA GLU A 283 -0.56 3.30 -38.22
C GLU A 283 0.38 2.30 -37.50
N THR A 284 0.56 2.42 -36.18
CA THR A 284 1.41 1.54 -35.39
C THR A 284 0.70 0.20 -35.16
N GLU A 285 1.25 -0.88 -35.69
CA GLU A 285 0.73 -2.22 -35.46
C GLU A 285 1.17 -2.75 -34.08
N VAL A 286 0.20 -3.00 -33.20
CA VAL A 286 0.44 -3.55 -31.84
C VAL A 286 0.13 -5.04 -31.83
N ILE A 287 1.17 -5.87 -31.71
CA ILE A 287 1.02 -7.31 -31.49
C ILE A 287 1.05 -7.58 -30.00
N PHE A 288 0.04 -8.27 -29.50
CA PHE A 288 -0.03 -8.70 -28.10
C PHE A 288 0.03 -10.22 -27.98
N GLU A 289 1.02 -10.71 -27.23
CA GLU A 289 1.12 -12.12 -26.84
C GLU A 289 1.57 -12.20 -25.38
N GLN A 290 0.71 -12.72 -24.51
CA GLN A 290 1.03 -12.85 -23.09
C GLN A 290 2.32 -13.65 -22.85
N CYS A 291 2.44 -14.79 -23.54
CA CYS A 291 3.66 -15.58 -23.63
C CYS A 291 3.98 -15.73 -25.12
N GLN A 292 5.00 -15.02 -25.58
CA GLN A 292 5.34 -14.96 -26.99
C GLN A 292 5.92 -16.26 -27.52
N SER A 293 5.59 -16.58 -28.78
CA SER A 293 6.20 -17.71 -29.47
C SER A 293 7.54 -17.32 -30.13
N VAL A 294 8.43 -18.31 -30.32
CA VAL A 294 9.66 -18.12 -31.10
C VAL A 294 9.35 -17.70 -32.54
N ASP A 295 8.24 -18.19 -33.09
CA ASP A 295 7.79 -17.86 -34.43
C ASP A 295 7.39 -16.39 -34.53
N THR A 296 6.65 -15.87 -33.55
CA THR A 296 6.26 -14.46 -33.49
C THR A 296 7.47 -13.53 -33.46
N LEU A 297 8.45 -13.85 -32.61
CA LEU A 297 9.68 -13.06 -32.50
C LEU A 297 10.58 -13.13 -33.75
N SER A 298 10.48 -14.20 -34.54
CA SER A 298 11.32 -14.40 -35.74
C SER A 298 10.63 -13.91 -37.02
N ALA A 299 9.30 -13.90 -37.06
CA ALA A 299 8.51 -13.51 -38.22
C ALA A 299 8.29 -11.99 -38.37
N HIS A 300 8.60 -11.23 -37.33
CA HIS A 300 8.27 -9.80 -37.27
C HIS A 300 9.49 -8.94 -36.95
N ASP A 301 9.58 -7.81 -37.62
CA ASP A 301 10.57 -6.76 -37.35
C ASP A 301 9.96 -5.74 -36.36
N PHE A 302 10.06 -6.06 -35.07
CA PHE A 302 9.56 -5.20 -34.00
C PHE A 302 10.56 -4.08 -33.70
N ALA A 303 10.09 -2.83 -33.66
CA ALA A 303 10.93 -1.71 -33.28
C ALA A 303 11.37 -1.76 -31.81
N PHE A 304 10.46 -2.20 -30.93
CA PHE A 304 10.70 -2.46 -29.52
C PHE A 304 9.60 -3.36 -28.94
N ALA A 305 9.86 -3.90 -27.76
CA ALA A 305 8.92 -4.68 -26.97
C ALA A 305 8.67 -4.01 -25.61
N ILE A 306 7.41 -4.07 -25.16
CA ILE A 306 7.00 -3.69 -23.81
C ILE A 306 6.53 -4.96 -23.11
N VAL A 307 7.25 -5.38 -22.07
CA VAL A 307 6.95 -6.58 -21.29
C VAL A 307 6.51 -6.16 -19.90
N ALA A 308 5.25 -6.41 -19.54
CA ALA A 308 4.75 -6.16 -18.18
C ALA A 308 4.55 -7.47 -17.43
N VAL A 309 5.29 -7.63 -16.33
CA VAL A 309 5.23 -8.79 -15.42
C VAL A 309 5.32 -8.34 -13.97
N GLY A 310 5.08 -9.24 -13.03
CA GLY A 310 4.98 -8.83 -11.65
C GLY A 310 4.55 -9.92 -10.68
N GLU A 311 4.30 -9.49 -9.45
CA GLU A 311 3.68 -10.31 -8.42
C GLU A 311 2.16 -10.41 -8.64
N PRO A 312 1.54 -11.58 -8.42
CA PRO A 312 0.08 -11.65 -8.33
C PRO A 312 -0.43 -10.87 -7.11
N PRO A 313 -1.71 -10.46 -7.07
CA PRO A 313 -2.32 -9.82 -5.90
C PRO A 313 -2.16 -10.64 -4.59
N TYR A 314 -1.77 -9.98 -3.50
CA TYR A 314 -1.69 -10.55 -2.15
C TYR A 314 -1.97 -9.50 -1.07
N ALA A 315 -2.49 -9.93 0.08
CA ALA A 315 -2.66 -9.11 1.27
C ALA A 315 -2.16 -9.83 2.53
N GLU A 316 -1.64 -9.07 3.49
CA GLU A 316 -1.35 -9.52 4.86
C GLU A 316 -0.49 -10.80 4.90
N TYR A 317 -0.90 -11.82 5.67
CA TYR A 317 -0.12 -13.05 5.87
C TYR A 317 0.14 -13.85 4.58
N ILE A 318 -0.59 -13.57 3.49
CA ILE A 318 -0.36 -14.23 2.21
C ILE A 318 0.92 -13.71 1.55
N SER A 319 1.32 -12.48 1.82
CA SER A 319 2.61 -11.91 1.39
C SER A 319 3.81 -12.70 1.91
N SER A 320 3.67 -13.39 3.06
CA SER A 320 4.71 -14.27 3.60
C SER A 320 4.82 -15.61 2.86
N LYS A 321 3.86 -15.90 1.97
CA LYS A 321 3.85 -17.10 1.11
C LYS A 321 4.34 -16.81 -0.31
N THR A 322 4.51 -15.55 -0.67
CA THR A 322 5.05 -15.14 -1.97
C THR A 322 6.55 -14.94 -1.87
N GLY A 323 7.29 -15.52 -2.81
CA GLY A 323 8.74 -15.38 -2.87
C GLY A 323 9.14 -13.95 -3.26
N LEU A 324 10.31 -13.52 -2.80
CA LEU A 324 10.91 -12.23 -3.11
C LEU A 324 11.87 -12.30 -4.31
N VAL A 325 11.71 -13.30 -5.18
CA VAL A 325 12.59 -13.55 -6.33
C VAL A 325 11.73 -13.67 -7.57
N ILE A 326 12.13 -13.02 -8.68
CA ILE A 326 11.42 -13.21 -9.95
C ILE A 326 11.54 -14.68 -10.40
N PRO A 327 10.40 -15.36 -10.69
CA PRO A 327 10.40 -16.74 -11.16
C PRO A 327 11.28 -16.98 -12.40
N SER A 328 11.89 -18.15 -12.50
CA SER A 328 12.81 -18.47 -13.60
C SER A 328 12.17 -18.48 -14.97
N ASP A 329 10.98 -19.05 -15.08
CA ASP A 329 10.18 -19.07 -16.30
C ASP A 329 9.85 -17.66 -16.80
N ILE A 330 9.53 -16.73 -15.89
CA ILE A 330 9.30 -15.32 -16.22
C ILE A 330 10.61 -14.64 -16.69
N ALA A 331 11.72 -14.88 -15.99
CA ALA A 331 13.02 -14.33 -16.39
C ALA A 331 13.46 -14.85 -17.77
N ASP A 332 13.29 -16.16 -18.04
CA ASP A 332 13.63 -16.79 -19.31
C ASP A 332 12.75 -16.24 -20.45
N MET A 333 11.46 -16.04 -20.18
CA MET A 333 10.53 -15.39 -21.12
C MET A 333 11.01 -13.99 -21.48
N ILE A 334 11.36 -13.15 -20.49
CA ILE A 334 11.88 -11.79 -20.71
C ILE A 334 13.16 -11.84 -21.54
N CYS A 335 14.10 -12.71 -21.19
CA CYS A 335 15.36 -12.87 -21.90
C CYS A 335 15.14 -13.25 -23.37
N SER A 336 14.18 -14.14 -23.65
CA SER A 336 13.88 -14.59 -25.01
C SER A 336 13.38 -13.48 -25.93
N VAL A 337 12.70 -12.45 -25.37
CA VAL A 337 12.32 -11.23 -26.10
C VAL A 337 13.52 -10.32 -26.26
N ALA A 338 14.20 -10.03 -25.15
CA ALA A 338 15.29 -9.05 -25.08
C ALA A 338 16.53 -9.44 -25.90
N ASP A 339 16.67 -10.73 -26.24
CA ASP A 339 17.70 -11.23 -27.15
C ASP A 339 17.47 -10.86 -28.61
N ARG A 340 16.25 -10.45 -28.97
CA ARG A 340 15.85 -10.17 -30.37
C ARG A 340 15.34 -8.76 -30.58
N VAL A 341 14.71 -8.18 -29.57
CA VAL A 341 13.98 -6.92 -29.67
C VAL A 341 14.39 -5.99 -28.52
N PRO A 342 14.68 -4.71 -28.76
CA PRO A 342 14.90 -3.74 -27.69
C PRO A 342 13.73 -3.75 -26.70
N THR A 343 13.99 -4.03 -25.43
CA THR A 343 12.94 -4.39 -24.46
C THR A 343 12.87 -3.42 -23.28
N LEU A 344 11.68 -2.85 -23.08
CA LEU A 344 11.25 -2.20 -21.85
C LEU A 344 10.56 -3.24 -20.95
N LEU A 345 11.10 -3.45 -19.75
CA LEU A 345 10.46 -4.22 -18.69
C LEU A 345 9.70 -3.27 -17.75
N ILE A 346 8.39 -3.47 -17.62
CA ILE A 346 7.55 -2.83 -16.60
C ILE A 346 7.28 -3.85 -15.50
N LEU A 347 7.79 -3.57 -14.30
CA LEU A 347 7.63 -4.44 -13.14
C LEU A 347 6.48 -3.94 -12.25
N ILE A 348 5.43 -4.75 -12.15
CA ILE A 348 4.27 -4.54 -11.28
C ILE A 348 4.49 -5.31 -9.97
N THR A 349 4.65 -4.62 -8.85
CA THR A 349 5.04 -5.28 -7.59
C THR A 349 4.70 -4.41 -6.38
N GLY A 350 4.37 -5.03 -5.25
CA GLY A 350 4.15 -4.31 -4.01
C GLY A 350 5.44 -3.88 -3.30
N ARG A 351 6.61 -4.40 -3.74
CA ARG A 351 7.89 -4.30 -3.01
C ARG A 351 9.09 -4.65 -3.90
N PRO A 352 10.33 -4.38 -3.49
CA PRO A 352 11.50 -4.84 -4.23
C PRO A 352 11.56 -6.37 -4.34
N LEU A 353 12.00 -6.86 -5.50
CA LEU A 353 12.25 -8.28 -5.78
C LEU A 353 13.72 -8.49 -6.13
N GLU A 354 14.25 -9.68 -5.84
CA GLU A 354 15.54 -10.13 -6.36
C GLU A 354 15.44 -10.27 -7.88
N LEU A 355 16.15 -9.39 -8.58
CA LEU A 355 16.22 -9.36 -10.03
C LEU A 355 17.42 -10.19 -10.48
N LYS A 356 17.20 -11.10 -11.43
CA LYS A 356 18.27 -11.97 -11.92
C LYS A 356 19.29 -11.17 -12.73
N PRO A 357 20.60 -11.25 -12.45
CA PRO A 357 21.61 -10.46 -13.15
C PRO A 357 21.60 -10.63 -14.67
N HIS A 358 21.51 -11.86 -15.17
CA HIS A 358 21.49 -12.14 -16.62
C HIS A 358 20.26 -11.53 -17.34
N MET A 359 19.14 -11.38 -16.63
CA MET A 359 17.95 -10.71 -17.16
C MET A 359 18.20 -9.21 -17.26
N LEU A 360 18.76 -8.61 -16.20
CA LEU A 360 19.11 -7.19 -16.17
C LEU A 360 20.12 -6.81 -17.26
N GLU A 361 21.05 -7.69 -17.60
CA GLU A 361 22.02 -7.47 -18.69
C GLU A 361 21.34 -7.43 -20.07
N LYS A 362 20.31 -8.25 -20.29
CA LYS A 362 19.63 -8.40 -21.58
C LYS A 362 18.58 -7.32 -21.86
N ILE A 363 17.83 -6.86 -20.87
CA ILE A 363 16.83 -5.80 -21.06
C ILE A 363 17.47 -4.44 -21.30
N ASP A 364 16.78 -3.54 -22.00
CA ASP A 364 17.28 -2.20 -22.29
C ASP A 364 16.78 -1.19 -21.25
N ALA A 365 15.50 -1.24 -20.88
CA ALA A 365 14.93 -0.38 -19.85
C ALA A 365 14.15 -1.16 -18.78
N LEU A 366 14.12 -0.62 -17.56
CA LEU A 366 13.38 -1.16 -16.42
C LEU A 366 12.63 -0.04 -15.70
N VAL A 367 11.32 -0.19 -15.55
CA VAL A 367 10.46 0.68 -14.76
C VAL A 367 9.81 -0.11 -13.64
N ALA A 368 9.98 0.33 -12.40
CA ALA A 368 9.16 -0.13 -11.29
C ALA A 368 7.86 0.69 -11.28
N ALA A 369 6.74 0.02 -11.57
CA ALA A 369 5.42 0.64 -11.64
C ALA A 369 4.58 0.43 -10.39
N TRP A 370 5.09 -0.33 -9.42
CA TRP A 370 4.43 -0.67 -8.16
C TRP A 370 3.08 -1.37 -8.40
N LEU A 371 2.02 -0.97 -7.69
CA LEU A 371 0.63 -1.35 -7.96
C LEU A 371 -0.13 -0.09 -8.41
N PRO A 372 -0.11 0.25 -9.71
CA PRO A 372 -0.59 1.54 -10.23
C PRO A 372 -2.12 1.72 -10.18
N GLY A 373 -2.91 0.69 -9.89
CA GLY A 373 -4.37 0.82 -9.83
C GLY A 373 -5.00 0.91 -11.22
N THR A 374 -6.12 1.63 -11.36
CA THR A 374 -7.00 1.52 -12.55
C THR A 374 -6.56 2.30 -13.78
N GLU A 375 -5.62 3.22 -13.66
CA GLU A 375 -5.33 4.22 -14.71
C GLU A 375 -4.01 3.92 -15.42
N GLY A 376 -3.97 2.83 -16.20
CA GLY A 376 -2.79 2.38 -16.95
C GLY A 376 -2.23 3.41 -17.92
N ASN A 377 -3.03 4.41 -18.34
CA ASN A 377 -2.54 5.54 -19.12
C ASN A 377 -1.37 6.24 -18.44
N GLY A 378 -1.38 6.37 -17.11
CA GLY A 378 -0.30 7.00 -16.35
C GLY A 378 1.07 6.34 -16.56
N ILE A 379 1.12 5.10 -17.06
CA ILE A 379 2.37 4.48 -17.48
C ILE A 379 2.81 4.98 -18.86
N THR A 380 1.93 4.89 -19.86
CA THR A 380 2.26 5.23 -21.27
C THR A 380 2.64 6.68 -21.44
N ASP A 381 1.95 7.51 -20.71
CA ASP A 381 2.24 8.89 -20.42
C ASP A 381 3.69 9.29 -20.12
N VAL A 382 4.44 8.42 -19.43
CA VAL A 382 5.85 8.68 -19.12
C VAL A 382 6.75 7.90 -20.09
N VAL A 383 6.46 6.62 -20.35
CA VAL A 383 7.33 5.79 -21.20
C VAL A 383 7.34 6.24 -22.66
N PHE A 384 6.31 6.95 -23.15
CA PHE A 384 6.28 7.58 -24.47
C PHE A 384 6.60 9.08 -24.45
N GLY A 385 7.03 9.63 -23.31
CA GLY A 385 7.62 10.97 -23.21
C GLY A 385 6.65 12.14 -23.24
N ASP A 386 5.37 11.96 -22.88
CA ASP A 386 4.50 13.13 -22.65
C ASP A 386 4.90 13.88 -21.38
N TYR A 387 5.45 13.15 -20.39
CA TYR A 387 5.95 13.65 -19.12
C TYR A 387 7.26 12.95 -18.74
N ASP A 388 8.02 13.56 -17.85
CA ASP A 388 9.28 12.99 -17.33
C ASP A 388 9.05 12.08 -16.12
N PHE A 389 9.96 11.12 -15.95
CA PHE A 389 10.06 10.37 -14.70
C PHE A 389 10.51 11.28 -13.55
N VAL A 390 9.70 11.33 -12.51
CA VAL A 390 10.00 12.06 -11.26
C VAL A 390 10.09 11.15 -10.04
N GLY A 391 9.63 9.90 -10.17
CA GLY A 391 9.63 8.95 -9.07
C GLY A 391 11.04 8.64 -8.58
N ARG A 392 11.13 8.41 -7.27
CA ARG A 392 12.33 7.97 -6.56
C ARG A 392 11.95 6.81 -5.66
N LEU A 393 12.86 5.86 -5.50
CA LEU A 393 12.64 4.68 -4.68
C LEU A 393 12.35 5.08 -3.22
N PRO A 394 11.16 4.75 -2.69
CA PRO A 394 10.84 4.99 -1.28
C PRO A 394 11.40 3.91 -0.35
N VAL A 395 12.05 2.88 -0.91
CA VAL A 395 12.67 1.76 -0.20
C VAL A 395 13.94 1.32 -0.94
N SER A 396 14.92 0.79 -0.22
CA SER A 396 16.14 0.25 -0.84
C SER A 396 15.82 -1.01 -1.66
N TRP A 397 16.39 -1.13 -2.85
CA TRP A 397 16.27 -2.35 -3.65
C TRP A 397 17.46 -3.27 -3.38
N PHE A 398 17.23 -4.46 -2.81
CA PHE A 398 18.29 -5.42 -2.49
C PHE A 398 18.81 -6.15 -3.73
N LYS A 399 20.08 -6.58 -3.70
CA LYS A 399 20.69 -7.41 -4.76
C LYS A 399 20.37 -8.88 -4.58
N ARG A 400 20.32 -9.33 -3.33
CA ARG A 400 20.08 -10.72 -2.94
C ARG A 400 19.22 -10.77 -1.69
N LEU A 401 18.40 -11.81 -1.59
CA LEU A 401 17.51 -12.02 -0.45
C LEU A 401 18.27 -12.14 0.89
N ASP A 402 19.49 -12.68 0.86
CA ASP A 402 20.35 -12.85 2.04
C ASP A 402 20.87 -11.54 2.64
N GLN A 403 20.63 -10.39 1.99
CA GLN A 403 20.98 -9.07 2.52
C GLN A 403 19.94 -8.52 3.49
N LEU A 404 18.73 -9.08 3.54
CA LEU A 404 17.65 -8.53 4.35
C LEU A 404 17.77 -8.90 5.83
N PRO A 405 17.39 -8.00 6.78
CA PRO A 405 16.92 -6.63 6.54
C PRO A 405 18.05 -5.67 6.17
N MET A 406 17.76 -4.69 5.29
CA MET A 406 18.74 -3.73 4.79
C MET A 406 18.13 -2.33 4.64
N ASP A 407 18.40 -1.48 5.63
CA ASP A 407 17.91 -0.10 5.67
C ASP A 407 19.03 0.93 5.49
N PRO A 408 18.72 2.13 4.98
CA PRO A 408 19.69 3.23 4.90
C PRO A 408 20.30 3.52 6.28
N GLY A 409 21.63 3.56 6.36
CA GLY A 409 22.35 3.81 7.62
C GLY A 409 22.81 2.55 8.37
N ALA A 410 22.45 1.34 7.91
CA ALA A 410 23.04 0.11 8.42
C ALA A 410 24.53 -0.03 8.02
N ASN A 411 25.34 -0.68 8.87
CA ASN A 411 26.79 -0.85 8.65
C ASN A 411 27.16 -1.58 7.33
N MET A 412 26.24 -2.38 6.78
CA MET A 412 26.42 -3.20 5.57
C MET A 412 25.40 -2.83 4.49
N TYR A 413 25.30 -1.53 4.15
CA TYR A 413 24.37 -1.03 3.15
C TYR A 413 24.91 -1.18 1.72
N ASP A 414 24.54 -2.27 1.03
CA ASP A 414 24.95 -2.58 -0.35
C ASP A 414 23.76 -2.88 -1.29
N PRO A 415 22.91 -1.89 -1.59
CA PRO A 415 21.73 -2.08 -2.42
C PRO A 415 22.06 -2.24 -3.91
N LEU A 416 21.16 -2.89 -4.67
CA LEU A 416 21.15 -2.85 -6.13
C LEU A 416 20.79 -1.44 -6.62
N PHE A 417 19.75 -0.85 -6.03
CA PHE A 417 19.35 0.54 -6.22
C PHE A 417 19.12 1.16 -4.83
N PRO A 418 19.85 2.23 -4.46
CA PRO A 418 19.73 2.81 -3.13
C PRO A 418 18.38 3.51 -2.91
N PHE A 419 18.02 3.74 -1.65
CA PHE A 419 16.89 4.60 -1.29
C PHE A 419 17.04 5.96 -1.98
N GLY A 420 15.93 6.48 -2.51
CA GLY A 420 15.91 7.72 -3.27
C GLY A 420 16.50 7.61 -4.69
N PHE A 421 16.88 6.42 -5.17
CA PHE A 421 17.30 6.24 -6.55
C PHE A 421 16.14 6.40 -7.53
N GLY A 422 16.42 6.95 -8.70
CA GLY A 422 15.48 6.99 -9.82
C GLY A 422 16.09 7.84 -10.92
N LEU A 423 16.21 7.25 -12.10
CA LEU A 423 16.67 7.97 -13.29
C LEU A 423 15.57 8.96 -13.72
N THR A 424 15.98 10.04 -14.35
CA THR A 424 15.09 10.91 -15.11
C THR A 424 15.32 10.63 -16.59
N HIS A 425 14.44 11.12 -17.45
CA HIS A 425 14.89 11.41 -18.81
C HIS A 425 15.96 12.51 -18.71
N SER A 426 17.11 12.32 -19.35
CA SER A 426 18.06 13.42 -19.56
C SER A 426 17.61 14.24 -20.78
N PRO A 427 17.85 15.57 -20.78
CA PRO A 427 17.08 16.55 -21.54
C PRO A 427 17.36 16.49 -23.05
N LYS A 428 16.38 17.01 -23.82
CA LYS A 428 16.47 17.21 -25.28
C LYS A 428 17.82 17.74 -25.77
#